data_AF-A0A1N6WZW6-F1
#
_entry.id   AF-A0A1N6WZW6-F1
#
_cell.length_a   1.000
_cell.length_b   1.000
_cell.length_c   1.000
_cell.angle_alpha   90.00
_cell.angle_beta   90.00
_cell.angle_gamma   90.00
#
_symmetry.space_group_name_H-M   'P 1'
#
loop_
_entity.id
_entity.type
_entity.pdbx_description
1 polymer ?
#
loop_
_entity_poly.entity_id
_entity_poly.type
_entity_poly.pdbx_seq_one_letter_code
_entity_poly.pdbx_strand_id
1 'polypeptide(L)' 'MAICPNCETDITQWAERLERGAAASTPKVWTCPDCDAVLGITDWGSS' A
#
# COMPACT_ATOMS: atom_id res chain seq x y z
N MET A 1 9.03 -4.20 -9.11
CA MET A 1 9.80 -3.67 -7.97
C MET A 1 9.09 -2.41 -7.50
N ALA A 2 8.62 -2.39 -6.26
CA ALA A 2 7.92 -1.26 -5.65
C ALA A 2 8.83 -0.64 -4.59
N ILE A 3 9.18 0.64 -4.74
CA ILE A 3 10.06 1.37 -3.83
C ILE A 3 9.25 2.47 -3.14
N CYS A 4 9.45 2.65 -1.84
CA CYS A 4 8.85 3.76 -1.10
C CYS A 4 9.47 5.10 -1.56
N PRO A 5 8.68 6.11 -1.96
CA PRO A 5 9.21 7.41 -2.38
C PRO A 5 9.74 8.27 -1.21
N ASN A 6 9.48 7.89 0.04
CA ASN A 6 9.89 8.66 1.22
C ASN A 6 11.17 8.13 1.87
N CYS A 7 11.29 6.81 2.01
CA CYS A 7 12.42 6.17 2.69
C CYS A 7 13.26 5.27 1.77
N GLU A 8 12.93 5.21 0.48
CA GLU A 8 13.63 4.43 -0.55
C GLU A 8 13.71 2.92 -0.27
N THR A 9 12.96 2.43 0.72
CA THR A 9 12.91 1.01 1.06
C THR A 9 12.19 0.21 -0.02
N ASP A 10 12.72 -0.98 -0.33
CA ASP A 10 12.04 -1.95 -1.20
C ASP A 10 10.86 -2.58 -0.47
N ILE A 11 9.66 -2.25 -0.95
CA ILE A 11 8.38 -2.69 -0.40
C ILE A 11 7.69 -3.70 -1.33
N THR A 12 8.42 -4.32 -2.27
CA THR A 12 7.85 -5.25 -3.27
C THR A 12 7.06 -6.39 -2.63
N GLN A 13 7.64 -7.07 -1.63
CA GLN A 13 6.95 -8.17 -0.93
C GLN A 13 5.72 -7.70 -0.14
N TRP A 14 5.78 -6.49 0.43
CA TRP A 14 4.66 -5.90 1.15
C TRP A 14 3.50 -5.58 0.19
N ALA A 15 3.81 -4.98 -0.97
CA ALA A 15 2.84 -4.67 -2.00
C ALA A 15 2.15 -5.95 -2.51
N GLU A 16 2.92 -7.01 -2.78
CA GLU A 16 2.38 -8.32 -3.20
C GLU A 16 1.48 -8.96 -2.15
N ARG A 17 1.79 -8.82 -0.85
CA ARG A 17 0.95 -9.32 0.25
C ARG A 17 -0.36 -8.53 0.33
N LEU A 18 -0.34 -7.22 0.10
CA LEU A 18 -1.54 -6.39 0.10
C LEU A 18 -2.43 -6.59 -1.12
N GLU A 19 -1.88 -6.97 -2.27
CA GLU A 19 -2.66 -7.41 -3.44
C GLU A 19 -3.37 -8.74 -3.18
N ARG A 20 -2.74 -9.65 -2.42
CA ARG A 20 -3.34 -10.93 -2.01
C ARG A 20 -4.32 -10.78 -0.84
N GLY A 21 -4.14 -9.77 0.00
CA GLY A 21 -5.00 -9.44 1.12
C GLY A 21 -6.25 -8.70 0.68
N ALA A 22 -7.28 -9.45 0.31
CA ALA A 22 -8.58 -8.89 -0.02
C ALA A 22 -9.24 -8.23 1.22
N ALA A 23 -9.48 -6.92 1.12
CA ALA A 23 -10.73 -6.26 1.53
C ALA A 23 -11.24 -6.47 2.98
N ALA A 24 -10.50 -6.03 4.00
CA ALA A 24 -11.10 -5.90 5.34
C ALA A 24 -11.73 -4.53 5.61
N SER A 25 -11.36 -3.47 4.87
CA SER A 25 -11.83 -2.11 5.16
C SER A 25 -11.69 -1.19 3.94
N THR A 26 -12.81 -0.67 3.46
CA THR A 26 -12.86 0.51 2.58
C THR A 26 -12.94 1.77 3.45
N PRO A 27 -12.17 2.83 3.14
CA PRO A 27 -11.19 2.97 2.05
C PRO A 27 -9.87 2.22 2.32
N LYS A 28 -9.20 1.74 1.26
CA LYS A 28 -7.89 1.08 1.37
C LYS A 28 -6.80 2.14 1.43
N VAL A 29 -6.28 2.41 2.62
CA VAL A 29 -5.11 3.28 2.84
C VAL A 29 -3.85 2.41 2.78
N TRP A 30 -2.87 2.84 1.99
CA TRP A 30 -1.61 2.16 1.81
C TRP A 30 -0.54 2.90 2.58
N THR A 31 0.00 2.25 3.61
CA THR A 31 1.02 2.85 4.48
C THR A 31 2.30 2.03 4.40
N CYS A 32 3.42 2.69 4.10
CA CYS A 32 4.73 2.05 4.10
C CYS A 32 5.01 1.41 5.48
N PRO A 33 5.43 0.14 5.55
CA PRO A 33 5.66 -0.55 6.83
C PRO A 33 6.90 -0.05 7.58
N ASP A 34 7.80 0.70 6.93
CA ASP A 34 9.08 1.09 7.52
C ASP A 34 9.13 2.56 7.96
N CYS A 35 8.40 3.45 7.29
CA CYS A 35 8.40 4.89 7.58
C CYS A 35 7.02 5.48 7.85
N ASP A 36 5.99 4.63 7.90
CA ASP A 36 4.60 5.00 8.11
C ASP A 36 4.05 6.05 7.11
N ALA A 37 4.74 6.28 6.01
CA ALA A 37 4.30 7.22 4.99
C ALA A 37 3.09 6.67 4.23
N VAL A 38 2.07 7.51 4.05
CA VAL A 38 0.91 7.19 3.22
C VAL A 38 1.31 7.24 1.75
N LEU A 39 1.25 6.09 1.09
CA LEU A 39 1.62 5.90 -0.31
C LEU A 39 0.46 6.17 -1.27
N GLY A 40 -0.77 6.06 -0.77
CA GLY A 40 -1.97 6.33 -1.54
C GLY A 40 -3.22 5.81 -0.83
N ILE A 41 -4.36 6.24 -1.33
CA ILE A 41 -5.67 5.76 -0.92
C ILE A 41 -6.32 5.25 -2.20
N THR A 42 -6.60 3.95 -2.28
CA THR A 42 -7.47 3.42 -3.35
C THR A 42 -8.86 3.18 -2.78
N ASP A 43 -9.81 3.94 -3.32
CA ASP A 43 -11.22 3.67 -3.20
C ASP A 43 -11.63 2.90 -4.46
N TRP A 44 -11.72 1.56 -4.39
CA TRP A 44 -12.31 0.75 -5.47
C TRP A 44 -13.85 0.84 -5.46
N GLY A 45 -14.38 2.02 -5.14
CA GLY A 45 -15.81 2.34 -5.03
C GLY A 45 -16.29 3.43 -5.99
N SER A 46 -15.48 3.86 -6.96
CA SER A 46 -15.96 4.72 -8.05
C SER A 46 -15.73 4.06 -9.41
N SER A 47 -16.86 3.57 -9.93
CA SER A 47 -17.20 3.09 -11.28
C SER A 47 -16.20 3.34 -12.41
#